data_AF-A0A812VUF5-F1
#
_entry.id   AF-A0A812VUF5-F1
#
_cell.length_a   1.000
_cell.length_b   1.000
_cell.length_c   1.000
_cell.angle_alpha   90.00
_cell.angle_beta   90.00
_cell.angle_gamma   90.00
#
_symmetry.space_group_name_H-M   'P 1'
#
loop_
_entity.id
_entity.type
_entity.pdbx_description
1 polymer ?
#
loop_
_entity_poly.entity_id
_entity_poly.type
_entity_poly.pdbx_seq_one_letter_code
_entity_poly.pdbx_strand_id
1 'polypeptide(L)'
;MQWRVESSQDGWRVLPSDFSGCTKIFLDVGCASTQPVGLWIFLRAKFLRLWGQRLHEIEHAYNAKGWRVKLYNVAVGVQPGSIVFYKNDPKGLNSDWGFSAFALANFVPGANKTLTVPVVDFPLFLQDLDRHAPPGQRLMKLDIEGSEYQLLPAMIGKQLLCARVLNTVTMEWHNRKNKRGEQRMNVTADVRGMFEEVEYTVMKGRSCKDGPATNIKLFDVEDYLSDGQPLP
;
A
#
# COMPACT_ATOMS: atom_id res chain seq x y z
N MET A 1 -14.89 19.81 5.56
CA MET A 1 -13.60 19.55 6.23
C MET A 1 -12.71 18.89 5.18
N GLN A 2 -11.54 19.46 4.87
CA GLN A 2 -10.82 19.15 3.63
C GLN A 2 -9.40 18.68 3.93
N TRP A 3 -9.15 17.39 3.71
CA TRP A 3 -7.82 16.77 3.80
C TRP A 3 -6.88 17.41 2.78
N ARG A 4 -5.69 17.82 3.22
CA ARG A 4 -4.65 18.39 2.36
C ARG A 4 -3.33 17.69 2.63
N VAL A 5 -2.75 17.06 1.61
CA VAL A 5 -1.31 16.74 1.65
C VAL A 5 -0.57 18.03 1.36
N GLU A 6 0.27 18.47 2.27
CA GLU A 6 1.10 19.65 2.06
C GLU A 6 2.52 19.21 1.71
N SER A 7 3.08 19.82 0.65
CA SER A 7 4.49 19.72 0.35
C SER A 7 5.24 20.65 1.30
N SER A 8 5.93 20.09 2.28
CA SER A 8 6.90 20.81 3.11
C SER A 8 8.31 20.73 2.49
N GLN A 9 9.26 21.52 3.00
CA GLN A 9 10.67 21.39 2.62
C GLN A 9 11.24 19.99 2.96
N ASP A 10 10.63 19.29 3.93
CA ASP A 10 10.96 17.92 4.32
C ASP A 10 10.15 16.85 3.54
N GLY A 11 9.41 17.24 2.48
CA GLY A 11 8.54 16.37 1.70
C GLY A 11 7.06 16.40 2.11
N TRP A 12 6.30 15.40 1.65
CA TRP A 12 4.85 15.31 1.85
C TRP A 12 4.48 14.79 3.24
N ARG A 13 3.54 15.46 3.93
CA ARG A 13 3.01 15.03 5.25
C ARG A 13 1.48 15.04 5.28
N VAL A 14 0.92 14.24 6.21
CA VAL A 14 -0.51 14.22 6.59
C VAL A 14 -0.62 14.85 7.98
N LEU A 15 -1.66 15.66 8.25
CA LEU A 15 -1.73 16.50 9.45
C LEU A 15 -2.52 15.87 10.61
N PRO A 16 -2.29 16.26 11.89
CA PRO A 16 -2.90 15.60 13.05
C PRO A 16 -4.38 15.95 13.36
N SER A 17 -4.98 16.94 12.71
CA SER A 17 -6.38 17.41 12.96
C SER A 17 -7.47 16.40 12.57
N ASP A 18 -7.05 15.23 12.12
CA ASP A 18 -7.72 14.45 11.08
C ASP A 18 -8.20 13.08 11.61
N PHE A 19 -7.76 12.72 12.81
CA PHE A 19 -7.90 11.39 13.38
C PHE A 19 -8.99 11.30 14.48
N SER A 20 -10.24 11.64 14.14
CA SER A 20 -11.40 11.36 15.02
C SER A 20 -12.26 10.22 14.48
N GLY A 21 -12.64 9.27 15.36
CA GLY A 21 -13.35 8.03 15.00
C GLY A 21 -12.44 6.85 14.63
N CYS A 22 -13.01 5.66 14.44
CA CYS A 22 -12.28 4.46 14.03
C CYS A 22 -11.49 4.70 12.74
N THR A 23 -10.33 4.07 12.55
CA THR A 23 -9.52 4.25 11.33
C THR A 23 -9.14 2.92 10.70
N LYS A 24 -9.31 2.83 9.37
CA LYS A 24 -8.82 1.78 8.48
C LYS A 24 -7.96 2.45 7.39
N ILE A 25 -6.94 1.77 6.87
CA ILE A 25 -5.99 2.32 5.88
C ILE A 25 -5.81 1.30 4.75
N PHE A 26 -6.33 1.59 3.57
CA PHE A 26 -6.46 0.64 2.48
C PHE A 26 -5.43 0.90 1.36
N LEU A 27 -4.27 0.24 1.41
CA LEU A 27 -3.32 0.21 0.29
C LEU A 27 -3.71 -0.97 -0.63
N ASP A 28 -4.80 -0.77 -1.36
CA ASP A 28 -5.55 -1.84 -2.00
C ASP A 28 -7.01 -1.84 -1.42
N VAL A 29 -8.03 -2.54 -1.93
CA VAL A 29 -9.38 -2.67 -1.29
C VAL A 29 -9.82 -4.12 -1.01
N GLY A 30 -10.83 -4.30 -0.15
CA GLY A 30 -11.55 -5.56 0.13
C GLY A 30 -12.73 -5.35 1.12
N CYS A 31 -13.88 -6.01 0.90
CA CYS A 31 -15.16 -5.71 1.56
C CYS A 31 -15.36 -6.38 2.94
N ALA A 32 -16.03 -5.70 3.91
CA ALA A 32 -17.01 -6.30 4.84
C ALA A 32 -17.66 -5.33 5.88
N SER A 33 -18.95 -5.61 6.14
CA SER A 33 -19.73 -5.37 7.37
C SER A 33 -20.21 -3.96 7.77
N THR A 34 -21.41 -3.94 8.38
CA THR A 34 -22.25 -2.78 8.67
C THR A 34 -21.91 -2.07 9.99
N GLN A 35 -21.51 -0.80 9.88
CA GLN A 35 -21.19 0.15 10.97
C GLN A 35 -19.94 -0.21 11.82
N PRO A 36 -19.20 0.77 12.38
CA PRO A 36 -19.46 2.22 12.46
C PRO A 36 -18.51 3.09 11.60
N VAL A 37 -18.66 4.41 11.74
CA VAL A 37 -17.85 5.47 11.09
C VAL A 37 -16.35 5.18 11.14
N GLY A 38 -15.76 5.01 9.96
CA GLY A 38 -14.33 4.79 9.77
C GLY A 38 -13.69 5.88 8.90
N LEU A 39 -12.44 6.24 9.21
CA LEU A 39 -11.47 6.78 8.26
C LEU A 39 -10.98 5.65 7.33
N TRP A 40 -10.83 5.95 6.04
CA TRP A 40 -10.38 5.06 4.98
C TRP A 40 -9.39 5.84 4.12
N ILE A 41 -8.10 5.56 4.29
CA ILE A 41 -7.03 6.21 3.53
C ILE A 41 -6.54 5.25 2.45
N PHE A 42 -6.67 5.64 1.18
CA PHE A 42 -6.15 4.88 0.05
C PHE A 42 -4.94 5.58 -0.56
N LEU A 43 -3.79 4.90 -0.59
CA LEU A 43 -2.60 5.36 -1.31
C LEU A 43 -2.40 4.41 -2.49
N ARG A 44 -2.59 4.89 -3.73
CA ARG A 44 -2.50 4.06 -4.94
C ARG A 44 -1.44 4.62 -5.88
N ALA A 45 -0.38 3.83 -6.11
CA ALA A 45 0.60 4.09 -7.16
C ALA A 45 0.14 3.56 -8.53
N LYS A 46 -0.78 2.58 -8.56
CA LYS A 46 -1.38 2.01 -9.78
C LYS A 46 -2.28 3.05 -10.51
N PHE A 47 -1.69 3.70 -11.52
CA PHE A 47 -2.36 4.36 -12.65
C PHE A 47 -3.40 5.46 -12.38
N LEU A 48 -2.89 6.67 -12.16
CA LEU A 48 -3.63 7.94 -12.20
C LEU A 48 -4.57 8.17 -13.41
N ARG A 49 -4.29 7.59 -14.60
CA ARG A 49 -4.95 7.99 -15.86
C ARG A 49 -6.17 7.19 -16.29
N LEU A 50 -6.28 5.90 -15.92
CA LEU A 50 -7.45 5.08 -16.26
C LEU A 50 -8.48 5.10 -15.13
N TRP A 51 -8.00 4.91 -13.90
CA TRP A 51 -8.87 4.75 -12.73
C TRP A 51 -9.09 6.04 -11.93
N GLY A 52 -8.35 7.12 -12.21
CA GLY A 52 -8.41 8.36 -11.42
C GLY A 52 -9.82 8.95 -11.27
N GLN A 53 -10.63 8.94 -12.32
CA GLN A 53 -12.03 9.36 -12.24
C GLN A 53 -12.87 8.41 -11.39
N ARG A 54 -12.84 7.10 -11.69
CA ARG A 54 -13.60 6.07 -10.95
C ARG A 54 -13.25 6.05 -9.46
N LEU A 55 -11.98 6.27 -9.13
CA LEU A 55 -11.52 6.43 -7.76
C LEU A 55 -12.15 7.68 -7.14
N HIS A 56 -12.10 8.85 -7.78
CA HIS A 56 -12.78 10.05 -7.25
C HIS A 56 -14.31 9.87 -7.08
N GLU A 57 -14.97 9.12 -7.97
CA GLU A 57 -16.38 8.72 -7.80
C GLU A 57 -16.58 7.84 -6.56
N ILE A 58 -15.68 6.88 -6.29
CA ILE A 58 -15.66 6.08 -5.06
C ILE A 58 -15.47 6.97 -3.82
N GLU A 59 -14.48 7.88 -3.82
CA GLU A 59 -14.27 8.84 -2.72
C GLU A 59 -15.56 9.63 -2.45
N HIS A 60 -16.20 10.15 -3.49
CA HIS A 60 -17.42 10.94 -3.36
C HIS A 60 -18.61 10.10 -2.84
N ALA A 61 -18.88 8.93 -3.43
CA ALA A 61 -20.01 8.08 -3.07
C ALA A 61 -19.96 7.63 -1.60
N TYR A 62 -18.82 7.11 -1.15
CA TYR A 62 -18.66 6.68 0.24
C TYR A 62 -18.67 7.87 1.22
N ASN A 63 -18.06 9.02 0.88
CA ASN A 63 -18.18 10.23 1.71
C ASN A 63 -19.65 10.70 1.83
N ALA A 64 -20.45 10.58 0.76
CA ALA A 64 -21.89 10.88 0.81
C ALA A 64 -22.70 9.92 1.72
N LYS A 65 -22.18 8.73 2.04
CA LYS A 65 -22.74 7.82 3.06
C LYS A 65 -22.20 8.07 4.48
N GLY A 66 -21.47 9.17 4.70
CA GLY A 66 -20.88 9.51 5.99
C GLY A 66 -19.63 8.70 6.36
N TRP A 67 -19.05 7.97 5.41
CA TRP A 67 -17.72 7.37 5.59
C TRP A 67 -16.68 8.49 5.44
N ARG A 68 -15.47 8.32 5.98
CA ARG A 68 -14.40 9.30 5.83
C ARG A 68 -13.36 8.75 4.87
N VAL A 69 -13.62 8.86 3.58
CA VAL A 69 -12.73 8.35 2.53
C VAL A 69 -11.78 9.44 2.06
N LYS A 70 -10.50 9.10 1.94
CA LYS A 70 -9.53 9.92 1.21
C LYS A 70 -8.58 9.11 0.35
N LEU A 71 -8.45 9.52 -0.90
CA LEU A 71 -7.51 9.01 -1.88
C LEU A 71 -6.29 9.92 -1.99
N TYR A 72 -5.13 9.29 -2.19
CA TYR A 72 -3.89 9.95 -2.50
C TYR A 72 -3.16 9.20 -3.62
N ASN A 73 -2.82 9.94 -4.67
CA ASN A 73 -2.15 9.41 -5.85
C ASN A 73 -0.62 9.50 -5.69
N VAL A 74 -0.13 8.76 -4.70
CA VAL A 74 1.26 8.73 -4.25
C VAL A 74 1.69 7.28 -4.05
N ALA A 75 2.99 6.99 -4.16
CA ALA A 75 3.55 5.74 -3.68
C ALA A 75 3.86 5.81 -2.18
N VAL A 76 3.96 4.65 -1.56
CA VAL A 76 4.47 4.50 -0.19
C VAL A 76 5.93 4.04 -0.22
N GLY A 77 6.72 4.55 0.71
CA GLY A 77 8.10 4.14 0.90
C GLY A 77 8.57 4.43 2.32
N VAL A 78 9.88 4.27 2.54
CA VAL A 78 10.51 4.43 3.87
C VAL A 78 10.98 5.86 4.18
N GLN A 79 10.89 6.77 3.20
CA GLN A 79 11.26 8.18 3.30
C GLN A 79 10.53 8.97 2.20
N PRO A 80 10.35 10.30 2.34
CA PRO A 80 9.76 11.13 1.29
C PRO A 80 10.66 11.22 0.05
N GLY A 81 10.05 11.44 -1.12
CA GLY A 81 10.82 11.63 -2.36
C GLY A 81 10.03 11.27 -3.60
N SER A 82 10.66 10.54 -4.53
CA SER A 82 10.02 9.98 -5.71
C SER A 82 10.55 8.57 -6.00
N ILE A 83 9.69 7.73 -6.59
CA ILE A 83 10.04 6.37 -7.03
C ILE A 83 9.70 6.23 -8.52
N VAL A 84 10.53 5.48 -9.23
CA VAL A 84 10.31 5.13 -10.64
C VAL A 84 9.68 3.73 -10.69
N PHE A 85 8.47 3.64 -11.23
CA PHE A 85 7.87 2.37 -11.59
C PHE A 85 8.20 2.01 -13.05
N TYR A 86 8.48 0.74 -13.30
CA TYR A 86 8.87 0.20 -14.61
C TYR A 86 7.72 -0.62 -15.22
N LYS A 87 7.25 -0.26 -16.43
CA LYS A 87 6.31 -1.13 -17.17
C LYS A 87 7.05 -2.37 -17.65
N ASN A 88 6.86 -3.46 -16.92
CA ASN A 88 7.48 -4.76 -17.14
C ASN A 88 6.69 -5.64 -18.11
N ASP A 89 5.60 -5.13 -18.67
CA ASP A 89 4.86 -5.68 -19.81
C ASP A 89 5.21 -4.91 -21.10
N PRO A 90 6.18 -5.38 -21.90
CA PRO A 90 6.55 -4.74 -23.17
C PRO A 90 5.54 -4.99 -24.30
N LYS A 91 4.65 -5.99 -24.17
CA LYS A 91 3.65 -6.31 -25.20
C LYS A 91 2.35 -5.52 -25.01
N GLY A 92 2.16 -4.90 -23.85
CA GLY A 92 0.95 -4.13 -23.56
C GLY A 92 -0.30 -4.99 -23.42
N LEU A 93 -0.14 -6.30 -23.19
CA LEU A 93 -1.24 -7.26 -23.03
C LEU A 93 -1.96 -7.09 -21.70
N ASN A 94 -1.32 -6.43 -20.74
CA ASN A 94 -1.88 -6.13 -19.44
C ASN A 94 -2.39 -4.68 -19.45
N SER A 95 -3.70 -4.51 -19.28
CA SER A 95 -4.35 -3.20 -19.13
C SER A 95 -4.00 -2.56 -17.78
N ASP A 96 -4.08 -3.34 -16.70
CA ASP A 96 -4.14 -2.82 -15.34
C ASP A 96 -3.00 -3.30 -14.41
N TRP A 97 -2.30 -4.38 -14.77
CA TRP A 97 -1.16 -4.92 -14.00
C TRP A 97 0.18 -4.88 -14.77
N GLY A 98 1.29 -5.05 -14.05
CA GLY A 98 2.62 -5.22 -14.65
C GLY A 98 3.51 -3.97 -14.65
N PHE A 99 3.29 -3.03 -13.72
CA PHE A 99 4.34 -2.11 -13.30
C PHE A 99 5.20 -2.78 -12.19
N SER A 100 6.16 -2.05 -11.60
CA SER A 100 6.90 -2.47 -10.40
C SER A 100 7.87 -1.39 -9.96
N ALA A 101 8.23 -1.36 -8.67
CA ALA A 101 9.42 -0.67 -8.18
C ALA A 101 10.74 -1.18 -8.80
N PHE A 102 10.75 -2.36 -9.42
CA PHE A 102 11.95 -2.96 -10.02
C PHE A 102 11.84 -3.21 -11.53
N ALA A 103 12.92 -2.93 -12.26
CA ALA A 103 13.08 -3.40 -13.63
C ALA A 103 13.28 -4.94 -13.63
N LEU A 104 12.53 -5.66 -14.45
CA LEU A 104 12.78 -7.09 -14.70
C LEU A 104 14.01 -7.29 -15.61
N ALA A 105 14.56 -8.50 -15.63
CA ALA A 105 15.70 -8.86 -16.48
C ALA A 105 15.47 -8.64 -18.00
N ASN A 106 14.20 -8.55 -18.43
CA ASN A 106 13.81 -8.25 -19.82
C ASN A 106 13.39 -6.79 -20.06
N PHE A 107 13.65 -5.88 -19.12
CA PHE A 107 13.43 -4.45 -19.28
C PHE A 107 14.49 -3.86 -20.22
N VAL A 108 14.05 -3.18 -21.28
CA VAL A 108 14.93 -2.51 -22.25
C VAL A 108 14.76 -0.99 -22.10
N PRO A 109 15.80 -0.25 -21.64
CA PRO A 109 15.76 1.21 -21.56
C PRO A 109 15.36 1.84 -22.91
N GLY A 110 14.44 2.80 -22.88
CA GLY A 110 13.91 3.48 -24.08
C GLY A 110 12.77 2.74 -24.80
N ALA A 111 12.68 1.42 -24.70
CA ALA A 111 11.54 0.65 -25.25
C ALA A 111 10.43 0.43 -24.21
N ASN A 112 10.80 0.17 -22.95
CA ASN A 112 9.85 0.04 -21.84
C ASN A 112 9.51 1.42 -21.24
N LYS A 113 8.23 1.63 -20.90
CA LYS A 113 7.76 2.87 -20.25
C LYS A 113 8.14 2.88 -18.77
N THR A 114 8.52 4.06 -18.27
CA THR A 114 8.69 4.34 -16.84
C THR A 114 7.66 5.38 -16.38
N LEU A 115 7.30 5.34 -15.10
CA LEU A 115 6.43 6.32 -14.45
C LEU A 115 7.05 6.74 -13.12
N THR A 116 7.39 8.02 -12.99
CA THR A 116 7.85 8.58 -11.71
C THR A 116 6.67 9.13 -10.93
N VAL A 117 6.54 8.75 -9.66
CA VAL A 117 5.50 9.26 -8.75
C VAL A 117 6.11 9.75 -7.43
N PRO A 118 5.50 10.73 -6.74
CA PRO A 118 5.92 11.12 -5.41
C PRO A 118 5.73 9.98 -4.39
N VAL A 119 6.58 9.96 -3.38
CA VAL A 119 6.59 8.98 -2.29
C VAL A 119 6.28 9.67 -0.95
N VAL A 120 5.42 9.05 -0.15
CA VAL A 120 5.23 9.38 1.27
C VAL A 120 6.01 8.42 2.18
N ASP A 121 6.53 8.94 3.29
CA ASP A 121 7.07 8.13 4.38
C ASP A 121 5.91 7.44 5.11
N PHE A 122 5.65 6.19 4.71
CA PHE A 122 4.54 5.42 5.25
C PHE A 122 4.78 4.93 6.69
N PRO A 123 6.01 4.55 7.10
CA PRO A 123 6.30 4.30 8.50
C PRO A 123 6.04 5.52 9.41
N LEU A 124 6.39 6.74 8.99
CA LEU A 124 6.06 7.97 9.73
C LEU A 124 4.55 8.18 9.79
N PHE A 125 3.84 8.04 8.67
CA PHE A 125 2.39 8.13 8.62
C PHE A 125 1.69 7.14 9.59
N LEU A 126 2.18 5.90 9.68
CA LEU A 126 1.66 4.92 10.65
C LEU A 126 2.01 5.27 12.11
N GLN A 127 3.16 5.91 12.37
CA GLN A 127 3.50 6.44 13.70
C GLN A 127 2.58 7.60 14.11
N ASP A 128 2.23 8.49 13.17
CA ASP A 128 1.30 9.58 13.42
C ASP A 128 -0.15 9.11 13.54
N LEU A 129 -0.56 8.10 12.76
CA LEU A 129 -1.81 7.37 13.00
C LEU A 129 -1.84 6.83 14.43
N ASP A 130 -0.79 6.10 14.84
CA ASP A 130 -0.78 5.42 16.14
C ASP A 130 -0.91 6.39 17.31
N ARG A 131 -0.23 7.55 17.20
CA ARG A 131 -0.22 8.60 18.22
C ARG A 131 -1.52 9.39 18.31
N HIS A 132 -2.16 9.68 17.18
CA HIS A 132 -3.26 10.65 17.14
C HIS A 132 -4.63 10.02 16.89
N ALA A 133 -4.71 8.82 16.29
CA ALA A 133 -5.99 8.16 16.03
C ALA A 133 -6.53 7.42 17.24
N PRO A 134 -7.86 7.39 17.43
CA PRO A 134 -8.45 6.82 18.61
C PRO A 134 -8.24 5.30 18.60
N PRO A 135 -8.32 4.66 19.78
CA PRO A 135 -8.34 3.20 19.87
C PRO A 135 -9.48 2.62 19.02
N GLY A 136 -9.18 1.56 18.27
CA GLY A 136 -10.16 0.91 17.40
C GLY A 136 -9.53 -0.15 16.51
N GLN A 137 -10.36 -0.89 15.77
CA GLN A 137 -9.90 -1.88 14.80
C GLN A 137 -9.34 -1.20 13.55
N ARG A 138 -8.03 -1.35 13.35
CA ARG A 138 -7.26 -0.85 12.21
C ARG A 138 -6.95 -2.01 11.25
N LEU A 139 -7.67 -2.03 10.12
CA LEU A 139 -7.47 -2.94 8.99
C LEU A 139 -6.68 -2.22 7.91
N MET A 140 -5.79 -2.95 7.24
CA MET A 140 -5.09 -2.49 6.04
C MET A 140 -5.05 -3.56 4.95
N LYS A 141 -5.13 -3.16 3.68
CA LYS A 141 -4.60 -3.95 2.55
C LYS A 141 -3.22 -3.42 2.21
N LEU A 142 -2.32 -4.26 1.71
CA LEU A 142 -0.98 -3.92 1.25
C LEU A 142 -0.67 -4.62 -0.08
N ASP A 143 -0.72 -3.83 -1.15
CA ASP A 143 -0.26 -4.18 -2.49
C ASP A 143 0.51 -2.97 -3.03
N ILE A 144 1.83 -3.11 -3.12
CA ILE A 144 2.74 -1.99 -3.46
C ILE A 144 3.83 -2.42 -4.46
N GLU A 145 3.50 -3.38 -5.32
CA GLU A 145 4.17 -3.66 -6.60
C GLU A 145 5.69 -3.97 -6.49
N GLY A 146 6.07 -4.64 -5.40
CA GLY A 146 7.45 -5.02 -5.06
C GLY A 146 8.06 -4.18 -3.93
N SER A 147 7.44 -3.06 -3.56
CA SER A 147 7.96 -2.15 -2.53
C SER A 147 7.84 -2.72 -1.10
N GLU A 148 7.16 -3.85 -0.91
CA GLU A 148 6.98 -4.56 0.36
C GLU A 148 8.33 -4.86 1.01
N TYR A 149 9.31 -5.25 0.20
CA TYR A 149 10.64 -5.65 0.67
C TYR A 149 11.52 -4.49 1.17
N GLN A 150 11.16 -3.24 0.86
CA GLN A 150 11.78 -2.06 1.46
C GLN A 150 10.96 -1.55 2.65
N LEU A 151 9.63 -1.57 2.52
CA LEU A 151 8.71 -1.01 3.50
C LEU A 151 8.57 -1.85 4.77
N LEU A 152 8.36 -3.17 4.64
CA LEU A 152 8.12 -4.06 5.77
C LEU A 152 9.32 -4.17 6.73
N PRO A 153 10.60 -4.23 6.31
CA PRO A 153 11.73 -4.16 7.24
C PRO A 153 11.72 -2.89 8.10
N ALA A 154 11.43 -1.73 7.50
CA ALA A 154 11.34 -0.47 8.22
C ALA A 154 10.16 -0.46 9.21
N MET A 155 9.02 -1.05 8.85
CA MET A 155 7.87 -1.20 9.73
C MET A 155 8.13 -2.18 10.89
N ILE A 156 8.88 -3.28 10.66
CA ILE A 156 9.33 -4.19 11.73
C ILE A 156 10.28 -3.46 12.68
N GLY A 157 11.30 -2.79 12.14
CA GLY A 157 12.29 -2.04 12.93
C GLY A 157 11.64 -0.96 13.82
N LYS A 158 10.62 -0.27 13.30
CA LYS A 158 9.83 0.75 14.02
C LYS A 158 8.66 0.19 14.85
N GLN A 159 8.48 -1.13 14.94
CA GLN A 159 7.42 -1.79 15.72
C GLN A 159 5.98 -1.39 15.30
N LEU A 160 5.76 -1.27 13.98
CA LEU A 160 4.49 -0.85 13.38
C LEU A 160 3.62 -2.03 12.90
N LEU A 161 4.19 -3.24 12.80
CA LEU A 161 3.47 -4.50 12.57
C LEU A 161 3.14 -5.20 13.91
N CYS A 162 2.63 -4.41 14.85
CA CYS A 162 2.09 -4.83 16.14
C CYS A 162 0.57 -4.63 16.13
N ALA A 163 -0.19 -5.53 16.75
CA ALA A 163 -1.65 -5.49 16.77
C ALA A 163 -2.24 -4.22 17.41
N ARG A 164 -1.47 -3.52 18.26
CA ARG A 164 -1.82 -2.20 18.81
C ARG A 164 -1.81 -1.08 17.75
N VAL A 165 -0.95 -1.20 16.73
CA VAL A 165 -0.74 -0.21 15.65
C VAL A 165 -1.64 -0.55 14.46
N LEU A 166 -1.62 -1.82 14.02
CA LEU A 166 -2.43 -2.37 12.94
C LEU A 166 -2.93 -3.76 13.36
N ASN A 167 -4.25 -3.96 13.44
CA ASN A 167 -4.82 -5.22 13.90
C ASN A 167 -4.69 -6.31 12.83
N THR A 168 -5.01 -6.00 11.57
CA THR A 168 -4.97 -6.94 10.45
C THR A 168 -4.43 -6.29 9.19
N VAL A 169 -3.62 -7.02 8.43
CA VAL A 169 -3.15 -6.65 7.09
C VAL A 169 -3.52 -7.76 6.11
N THR A 170 -4.33 -7.47 5.09
CA THR A 170 -4.42 -8.28 3.86
C THR A 170 -3.28 -7.87 2.94
N MET A 171 -2.62 -8.81 2.26
CA MET A 171 -1.43 -8.50 1.46
C MET A 171 -1.28 -9.45 0.26
N GLU A 172 -0.82 -8.89 -0.86
CA GLU A 172 -0.20 -9.66 -1.92
C GLU A 172 1.33 -9.63 -1.76
N TRP A 173 1.97 -10.79 -1.75
CA TRP A 173 3.41 -10.86 -1.87
C TRP A 173 3.81 -10.80 -3.35
N HIS A 174 4.44 -9.70 -3.75
CA HIS A 174 5.09 -9.54 -5.06
C HIS A 174 6.37 -10.39 -5.20
N ASN A 175 6.33 -11.65 -4.74
CA ASN A 175 7.39 -12.60 -4.98
C ASN A 175 7.48 -12.85 -6.48
N ARG A 176 8.64 -12.55 -7.06
CA ARG A 176 8.84 -12.65 -8.51
C ARG A 176 9.48 -13.98 -8.89
N LYS A 177 9.13 -15.07 -8.19
CA LYS A 177 9.48 -16.43 -8.63
C LYS A 177 8.61 -16.80 -9.83
N ASN A 178 9.18 -17.42 -10.86
CA ASN A 178 8.43 -17.92 -12.00
C ASN A 178 7.78 -19.28 -11.68
N LYS A 179 7.07 -19.89 -12.64
CA LYS A 179 6.42 -21.21 -12.47
C LYS A 179 7.39 -22.37 -12.14
N ARG A 180 8.70 -22.16 -12.21
CA ARG A 180 9.77 -23.11 -11.84
C ARG A 180 10.46 -22.76 -10.51
N GLY A 181 10.01 -21.71 -9.82
CA GLY A 181 10.64 -21.18 -8.61
C GLY A 181 11.81 -20.22 -8.86
N GLU A 182 12.20 -19.99 -10.12
CA GLU A 182 13.36 -19.15 -10.48
C GLU A 182 13.01 -17.66 -10.30
N GLN A 183 13.87 -16.90 -9.63
CA GLN A 183 13.67 -15.46 -9.41
C GLN A 183 13.79 -14.66 -10.72
N ARG A 184 12.80 -13.79 -10.98
CA ARG A 184 12.75 -12.90 -12.17
C ARG A 184 13.32 -11.50 -11.92
N MET A 185 13.55 -11.15 -10.65
CA MET A 185 14.21 -9.89 -10.27
C MET A 185 15.73 -10.01 -10.40
N ASN A 186 16.37 -8.99 -10.96
CA ASN A 186 17.82 -8.87 -10.99
C ASN A 186 18.32 -8.31 -9.63
N VAL A 187 18.32 -9.17 -8.60
CA VAL A 187 18.76 -8.84 -7.23
C VAL A 187 19.85 -9.81 -6.76
N THR A 188 20.74 -9.33 -5.90
CA THR A 188 21.83 -10.13 -5.32
C THR A 188 21.29 -11.25 -4.41
N ALA A 189 22.16 -12.21 -4.07
CA ALA A 189 21.82 -13.27 -3.14
C ALA A 189 21.45 -12.73 -1.74
N ASP A 190 22.16 -11.71 -1.26
CA ASP A 190 21.93 -11.11 0.06
C ASP A 190 20.57 -10.42 0.14
N VAL A 191 20.23 -9.63 -0.90
CA VAL A 191 18.91 -8.98 -1.01
C VAL A 191 17.79 -10.02 -1.04
N ARG A 192 18.00 -11.16 -1.71
CA ARG A 192 17.04 -12.28 -1.71
C ARG A 192 16.89 -12.91 -0.32
N GLY A 193 17.98 -13.15 0.39
CA GLY A 193 17.95 -13.68 1.77
C GLY A 193 17.16 -12.76 2.70
N MET A 194 17.40 -11.45 2.61
CA MET A 194 16.64 -10.43 3.35
C MET A 194 15.14 -10.48 3.02
N PHE A 195 14.76 -10.68 1.75
CA PHE A 195 13.35 -10.76 1.34
C PHE A 195 12.66 -11.98 1.97
N GLU A 196 13.31 -13.14 1.97
CA GLU A 196 12.79 -14.39 2.54
C GLU A 196 12.76 -14.33 4.09
N GLU A 197 13.71 -13.66 4.73
CA GLU A 197 13.70 -13.38 6.18
C GLU A 197 12.54 -12.46 6.59
N VAL A 198 12.27 -11.41 5.81
CA VAL A 198 11.17 -10.47 6.05
C VAL A 198 9.83 -11.18 5.90
N GLU A 199 9.64 -11.93 4.82
CA GLU A 199 8.43 -12.74 4.59
C GLU A 199 8.22 -13.74 5.75
N TYR A 200 9.26 -14.48 6.14
CA TYR A 200 9.21 -15.39 7.29
C TYR A 200 8.84 -14.67 8.60
N THR A 201 9.46 -13.52 8.87
CA THR A 201 9.25 -12.74 10.11
C THR A 201 7.81 -12.25 10.22
N VAL A 202 7.26 -11.71 9.12
CA VAL A 202 5.88 -11.24 9.02
C VAL A 202 4.90 -12.40 9.14
N MET A 203 5.09 -13.47 8.35
CA MET A 203 4.18 -14.62 8.31
C MET A 203 4.21 -15.50 9.56
N LYS A 204 5.29 -15.46 10.36
CA LYS A 204 5.38 -16.14 11.67
C LYS A 204 4.93 -15.27 12.85
N GLY A 205 4.42 -14.06 12.61
CA GLY A 205 3.99 -13.15 13.68
C GLY A 205 5.13 -12.71 14.60
N ARG A 206 6.36 -12.61 14.07
CA ARG A 206 7.57 -12.19 14.80
C ARG A 206 7.93 -10.72 14.58
N SER A 207 7.02 -9.96 13.98
CA SER A 207 7.20 -8.56 13.62
C SER A 207 7.09 -7.57 14.79
N CYS A 208 6.64 -8.05 15.96
CA CYS A 208 6.48 -7.27 17.18
C CYS A 208 7.28 -7.90 18.32
N LYS A 209 7.97 -7.07 19.11
CA LYS A 209 8.72 -7.47 20.31
C LYS A 209 7.81 -7.57 21.53
N ASP A 210 6.93 -6.57 21.68
CA ASP A 210 6.10 -6.38 22.86
C ASP A 210 4.61 -6.55 22.51
N GLY A 211 4.05 -7.70 22.88
CA GLY A 211 2.65 -8.04 22.64
C GLY A 211 2.37 -8.68 21.27
N PRO A 212 1.10 -8.88 20.91
CA PRO A 212 0.73 -9.60 19.69
C PRO A 212 1.12 -8.85 18.42
N ALA A 213 1.68 -9.58 17.45
CA ALA A 213 1.92 -9.08 16.10
C ALA A 213 0.62 -8.84 15.31
N THR A 214 0.69 -8.02 14.28
CA THR A 214 -0.40 -7.80 13.32
C THR A 214 -0.80 -9.12 12.64
N ASN A 215 -2.11 -9.38 12.53
CA ASN A 215 -2.65 -10.56 11.85
C ASN A 215 -2.53 -10.41 10.32
N ILE A 216 -1.72 -11.25 9.68
CA ILE A 216 -1.48 -11.18 8.24
C ILE A 216 -2.40 -12.17 7.51
N LYS A 217 -3.00 -11.71 6.40
CA LYS A 217 -3.85 -12.50 5.50
C LYS A 217 -3.33 -12.38 4.08
N LEU A 218 -3.04 -13.51 3.44
CA LEU A 218 -2.66 -13.53 2.03
C LEU A 218 -3.94 -13.56 1.19
N PHE A 219 -4.34 -12.38 0.73
CA PHE A 219 -5.57 -12.18 0.00
C PHE A 219 -5.52 -10.86 -0.76
N ASP A 220 -5.75 -10.94 -2.07
CA ASP A 220 -5.98 -9.80 -2.94
C ASP A 220 -7.34 -9.96 -3.63
N VAL A 221 -8.05 -8.83 -3.73
CA VAL A 221 -9.25 -8.63 -4.54
C VAL A 221 -9.16 -7.20 -5.07
N GLU A 222 -9.21 -7.05 -6.40
CA GLU A 222 -9.35 -5.78 -7.10
C GLU A 222 -10.66 -5.69 -7.91
N ASP A 223 -11.56 -6.67 -7.76
CA ASP A 223 -12.79 -6.83 -8.57
C ASP A 223 -13.71 -5.60 -8.57
N TYR A 224 -13.67 -4.77 -7.53
CA TYR A 224 -14.47 -3.53 -7.41
C TYR A 224 -14.19 -2.49 -8.52
N LEU A 225 -13.14 -2.69 -9.32
CA LEU A 225 -12.83 -1.89 -10.50
C LEU A 225 -13.64 -2.32 -11.74
N SER A 226 -14.09 -3.57 -11.79
CA SER A 226 -14.69 -4.23 -12.97
C SER A 226 -15.94 -5.07 -12.70
N ASP A 227 -16.43 -5.12 -11.45
CA ASP A 227 -17.61 -5.88 -11.00
C ASP A 227 -18.95 -5.42 -11.62
N GLY A 228 -18.94 -4.29 -12.33
CA GLY A 228 -20.11 -3.68 -12.95
C GLY A 228 -21.15 -3.16 -11.96
N GLN A 229 -20.85 -3.13 -10.66
CA GLN A 229 -21.80 -2.71 -9.64
C GLN A 229 -21.90 -1.18 -9.56
N PRO A 230 -23.11 -0.64 -9.31
CA PRO A 230 -23.27 0.77 -9.01
C PRO A 230 -22.55 1.11 -7.70
N LEU A 231 -22.01 2.33 -7.62
CA LEU A 231 -21.52 2.85 -6.35
C LEU A 231 -22.69 3.09 -5.40
N PRO A 232 -22.50 2.90 -4.07
CA PRO A 232 -23.58 2.89 -3.09
C PRO A 232 -24.31 4.23 -2.96
#